data_AF-A0A7L4MTK2-F1
#
_entry.id   AF-A0A7L4MTK2-F1
#
_cell.length_a   1.000
_cell.length_b   1.000
_cell.length_c   1.000
_cell.angle_alpha   90.00
_cell.angle_beta   90.00
_cell.angle_gamma   90.00
#
_symmetry.space_group_name_H-M   'P 1'
#
loop_
_entity.id
_entity.type
_entity.pdbx_description
1 polymer ?
#
loop_
_entity_poly.entity_id
_entity_poly.type
_entity_poly.pdbx_seq_one_letter_code
_entity_poly.pdbx_strand_id
1 'polypeptide(L)'
;LDPLDQAKLDLVSVYTLNSMFWVYLATQGINPKEHPVKQELERIRTYMNKVKEIADKKKASKLNKGAASRFVRNALWEPKSENEHASKTPAKGKKRK
;
A
#
# COMPACT_ATOMS: atom_id res chain seq x y z
N LEU A 1 -13.93 -12.29 10.90
CA LEU A 1 -13.75 -10.82 10.68
C LEU A 1 -12.97 -10.61 9.40
N ASP A 2 -13.06 -9.42 8.78
CA ASP A 2 -12.06 -9.01 7.78
C ASP A 2 -10.65 -9.11 8.39
N PRO A 3 -9.62 -9.54 7.65
CA PRO A 3 -8.27 -9.72 8.21
C PRO A 3 -7.71 -8.46 8.88
N LEU A 4 -8.06 -7.27 8.37
CA LEU A 4 -7.61 -6.01 8.96
C LEU A 4 -8.31 -5.74 10.30
N ASP A 5 -9.57 -6.10 10.41
CA ASP A 5 -10.34 -5.91 11.65
C ASP A 5 -9.97 -6.95 12.71
N GLN A 6 -9.64 -8.19 12.30
CA GLN A 6 -9.05 -9.18 13.19
C GLN A 6 -7.71 -8.67 13.76
N ALA A 7 -6.82 -8.17 12.90
CA ALA A 7 -5.53 -7.65 13.33
C ALA A 7 -5.67 -6.49 14.32
N LYS A 8 -6.64 -5.58 14.12
CA LYS A 8 -6.92 -4.50 15.09
C LYS A 8 -7.40 -5.05 16.43
N LEU A 9 -8.31 -6.02 16.41
CA LEU A 9 -8.86 -6.64 17.62
C LEU A 9 -7.74 -7.28 18.44
N ASP A 10 -6.92 -8.12 17.81
CA ASP A 10 -5.80 -8.80 18.47
C ASP A 10 -4.82 -7.78 19.08
N LEU A 11 -4.56 -6.67 18.37
CA LEU A 11 -3.70 -5.60 18.86
C LEU A 11 -4.24 -4.90 20.11
N VAL A 12 -5.54 -4.63 20.14
CA VAL A 12 -6.21 -4.03 21.29
C VAL A 12 -6.22 -5.01 22.47
N SER A 13 -6.46 -6.30 22.23
CA SER A 13 -6.38 -7.35 23.25
C SER A 13 -4.98 -7.41 23.88
N VAL A 14 -3.91 -7.43 23.08
CA VAL A 14 -2.54 -7.46 23.61
C VAL A 14 -2.18 -6.15 24.32
N TYR A 15 -2.64 -5.00 23.81
CA TYR A 15 -2.45 -3.70 24.48
C TYR A 15 -3.11 -3.68 25.86
N THR A 16 -4.37 -4.08 25.95
CA THR A 16 -5.13 -4.08 27.21
C THR A 16 -4.50 -5.01 28.26
N LEU A 17 -4.07 -6.21 27.87
CA LEU A 17 -3.36 -7.13 28.76
C LEU A 17 -2.06 -6.51 29.30
N ASN A 18 -1.25 -5.89 28.45
CA ASN A 18 -0.01 -5.23 28.88
C ASN A 18 -0.28 -3.99 29.76
N SER A 19 -1.35 -3.25 29.49
CA SER A 19 -1.77 -2.14 30.35
C SER A 19 -2.24 -2.61 31.73
N MET A 20 -2.99 -3.72 31.82
CA MET A 20 -3.36 -4.31 33.10
C MET A 20 -2.13 -4.78 33.86
N PHE A 21 -1.16 -5.38 33.17
CA PHE A 21 0.10 -5.78 33.78
C PHE A 21 0.93 -4.60 34.27
N TRP A 22 0.92 -3.46 33.56
CA TRP A 22 1.53 -2.22 34.03
C TRP A 22 0.91 -1.74 35.34
N VAL A 23 -0.42 -1.75 35.44
CA VAL A 23 -1.12 -1.40 36.68
C VAL A 23 -0.74 -2.36 37.80
N TYR A 24 -0.67 -3.66 37.54
CA TYR A 24 -0.20 -4.65 38.51
C TYR A 24 1.21 -4.37 39.03
N LEU A 25 2.17 -4.05 38.15
CA LEU A 25 3.52 -3.69 38.60
C LEU A 25 3.52 -2.45 39.50
N ALA A 26 2.70 -1.45 39.15
CA ALA A 26 2.55 -0.25 39.96
C ALA A 26 1.97 -0.55 41.35
N THR A 27 1.04 -1.52 41.49
CA THR A 27 0.53 -1.92 42.82
C THR A 27 1.55 -2.68 43.65
N GLN A 28 2.51 -3.36 43.01
CA GLN A 28 3.65 -4.00 43.68
C GLN A 28 4.78 -3.01 44.03
N GLY A 29 4.61 -1.71 43.75
CA GLY A 29 5.64 -0.69 43.96
C GLY A 29 6.82 -0.78 42.98
N ILE A 30 6.71 -1.61 41.93
CA ILE A 30 7.73 -1.75 40.89
C ILE A 30 7.50 -0.67 39.84
N ASN A 31 8.53 0.14 39.54
CA ASN A 31 8.44 1.15 38.50
C ASN A 31 8.32 0.48 37.11
N PRO A 32 7.15 0.58 36.44
CA PRO A 32 6.95 -0.16 35.19
C PRO A 32 7.78 0.42 34.01
N LYS A 33 8.34 1.63 34.18
CA LYS A 33 9.23 2.26 33.18
C LYS A 33 10.59 1.58 33.07
N GLU A 34 11.04 0.96 34.16
CA GLU A 34 12.30 0.19 34.24
C GLU A 34 12.06 -1.30 33.93
N HIS A 35 10.80 -1.72 33.89
CA HIS A 35 10.41 -3.09 33.60
C HIS A 35 10.32 -3.34 32.07
N PRO A 36 10.62 -4.55 31.58
CA PRO A 36 10.50 -4.93 30.15
C PRO A 36 9.11 -4.70 29.52
N VAL A 37 8.06 -4.50 30.32
CA VAL A 37 6.70 -4.19 29.84
C VAL A 37 6.68 -2.93 28.96
N LYS A 38 7.57 -1.98 29.20
CA LYS A 38 7.71 -0.79 28.35
C LYS A 38 8.10 -1.17 26.91
N GLN A 39 8.97 -2.15 26.73
CA GLN A 39 9.39 -2.62 25.41
C GLN A 39 8.24 -3.31 24.69
N GLU A 40 7.42 -4.08 25.41
CA GLU A 40 6.21 -4.70 24.88
C GLU A 40 5.19 -3.65 24.40
N LEU A 41 4.99 -2.56 25.15
CA LEU A 41 4.13 -1.46 24.72
C LEU A 41 4.65 -0.75 23.46
N GLU A 42 5.96 -0.52 23.35
CA GLU A 42 6.55 0.06 22.13
C GLU A 42 6.45 -0.89 20.92
N ARG A 43 6.58 -2.20 21.17
CA ARG A 43 6.37 -3.23 20.14
C ARG A 43 4.95 -3.17 19.61
N ILE A 44 3.95 -3.11 20.49
CA ILE A 44 2.54 -2.99 20.13
C ILE A 44 2.29 -1.70 19.33
N ARG A 45 2.84 -0.56 19.78
CA ARG A 45 2.74 0.72 19.06
C ARG A 45 3.28 0.61 17.63
N THR A 46 4.43 -0.04 17.47
CA THR A 46 5.03 -0.29 16.15
C THR A 46 4.08 -1.07 15.24
N TYR A 47 3.44 -2.12 15.75
CA TYR A 47 2.46 -2.89 14.97
C TYR A 47 1.17 -2.09 14.70
N MET A 48 0.73 -1.21 15.61
CA MET A 48 -0.41 -0.32 15.38
C MET A 48 -0.16 0.57 14.16
N ASN A 49 1.05 1.13 14.07
CA ASN A 49 1.46 1.96 12.94
C ASN A 49 1.48 1.16 11.63
N LYS A 50 2.00 -0.07 11.63
CA LYS A 50 1.97 -0.94 10.45
C LYS A 50 0.54 -1.23 9.96
N VAL A 51 -0.37 -1.55 10.87
CA VAL A 51 -1.79 -1.78 10.53
C VAL A 51 -2.41 -0.51 9.94
N LYS A 52 -2.10 0.66 10.51
CA LYS A 52 -2.56 1.96 9.99
C LYS A 52 -2.02 2.23 8.58
N GLU A 53 -0.73 2.02 8.35
CA GLU A 53 -0.12 2.17 7.02
C GLU A 53 -0.77 1.26 5.97
N ILE A 54 -1.07 0.01 6.31
CA ILE A 54 -1.75 -0.93 5.42
C ILE A 54 -3.17 -0.44 5.12
N ALA A 55 -3.90 0.04 6.13
CA ALA A 55 -5.24 0.60 5.97
C ALA A 55 -5.23 1.84 5.06
N ASP A 56 -4.24 2.72 5.22
CA ASP A 56 -4.10 3.95 4.44
C ASP A 56 -3.67 3.65 3.00
N LYS A 57 -2.77 2.68 2.78
CA LYS A 57 -2.41 2.19 1.44
C LYS A 57 -3.62 1.66 0.67
N LYS A 58 -4.58 1.01 1.35
CA LYS A 58 -5.82 0.54 0.73
C LYS A 58 -6.70 1.72 0.23
N LYS A 59 -6.58 2.89 0.84
CA LYS A 59 -7.31 4.12 0.49
C LYS A 59 -6.56 5.01 -0.51
N ALA A 60 -5.26 4.79 -0.72
CA ALA A 60 -4.43 5.61 -1.59
C ALA A 60 -4.93 5.59 -3.05
N SER A 61 -4.82 6.74 -3.71
CA SER A 61 -5.16 6.87 -5.13
C SER A 61 -4.22 6.01 -5.98
N LYS A 62 -4.80 5.24 -6.91
CA LYS A 62 -4.04 4.38 -7.82
C LYS A 62 -3.69 5.15 -9.09
N LEU A 63 -2.42 5.09 -9.51
CA LEU A 63 -2.01 5.64 -10.80
C LEU A 63 -2.70 4.87 -11.94
N ASN A 64 -3.35 5.59 -12.85
CA ASN A 64 -3.88 5.00 -14.06
C ASN A 64 -2.71 4.73 -15.05
N LYS A 65 -2.21 3.49 -15.03
CA LYS A 65 -1.12 3.03 -15.90
C LYS A 65 -1.42 3.24 -17.39
N GLY A 66 -2.68 3.09 -17.79
CA GLY A 66 -3.11 3.30 -19.17
C GLY A 66 -3.01 4.76 -19.60
N ALA A 67 -3.42 5.69 -18.74
CA ALA A 67 -3.25 7.13 -18.99
C ALA A 67 -1.77 7.52 -19.04
N ALA A 68 -0.95 7.03 -18.11
CA ALA A 68 0.49 7.26 -18.10
C ALA A 68 1.16 6.77 -19.40
N SER A 69 0.82 5.57 -19.88
CA SER A 69 1.31 5.04 -21.16
C SER A 69 0.91 5.91 -22.35
N ARG A 70 -0.32 6.44 -22.36
CA ARG A 70 -0.78 7.36 -23.41
C ARG A 70 -0.01 8.67 -23.41
N PHE A 71 0.24 9.26 -22.23
CA PHE A 71 1.03 10.48 -22.11
C PHE A 71 2.45 10.29 -22.65
N VAL A 72 3.11 9.19 -22.26
CA VAL A 72 4.46 8.86 -22.75
C VAL A 72 4.47 8.66 -24.27
N ARG A 73 3.51 7.89 -24.81
CA ARG A 73 3.43 7.63 -26.25
C ARG A 73 3.18 8.90 -27.08
N ASN A 74 2.33 9.81 -26.59
CA ASN A 74 2.11 11.09 -27.28
C ASN A 74 3.33 12.02 -27.16
N ALA A 75 4.02 12.02 -26.02
CA ALA A 75 5.20 12.85 -25.82
C ALA A 75 6.39 12.42 -26.69
N LEU A 76 6.51 11.13 -26.99
CA LEU A 76 7.53 10.54 -27.87
C LEU A 76 7.09 10.47 -29.34
N TRP A 77 5.96 11.09 -29.70
CA TRP A 77 5.49 11.07 -31.08
C TRP A 77 6.33 12.01 -31.95
N GLU A 78 7.15 11.45 -32.83
CA GLU A 78 7.82 12.20 -33.89
C GLU A 78 6.95 12.20 -35.16
N PRO A 79 6.72 13.36 -35.79
CA PRO A 79 6.09 13.39 -37.10
C PRO A 79 7.01 12.69 -38.11
N LYS A 80 6.51 11.65 -38.78
CA LYS A 80 7.19 11.11 -39.96
C LYS A 80 7.39 12.27 -40.94
N SER A 81 8.65 12.54 -41.29
CA SER A 81 8.98 13.46 -42.37
C SER A 81 8.18 13.05 -43.61
N GLU A 82 7.35 13.95 -44.12
CA GLU A 82 6.72 13.86 -45.43
C GLU A 82 7.82 13.84 -46.49
N ASN A 83 8.43 12.69 -46.72
CA ASN A 83 9.30 12.41 -47.86
C ASN A 83 9.49 10.90 -47.94
N GLU A 84 8.42 10.15 -48.16
CA GLU A 84 8.50 8.87 -48.87
C GLU A 84 7.11 8.38 -49.29
N HIS A 85 6.96 8.22 -50.61
CA HIS A 85 5.90 7.52 -51.35
C HIS A 85 4.77 8.34 -52.00
N ALA A 86 5.16 9.26 -52.90
CA ALA A 86 4.61 9.20 -54.25
C ALA A 86 5.33 8.05 -55.00
N SER A 87 4.87 6.82 -54.82
CA SER A 87 4.89 5.75 -55.85
C SER A 87 4.56 4.40 -55.24
N LYS A 88 3.37 3.90 -55.57
CA LYS A 88 3.03 2.55 -56.05
C LYS A 88 1.67 2.10 -55.49
N THR A 89 0.66 2.31 -56.32
CA THR A 89 -0.66 1.68 -56.26
C THR A 89 -0.57 0.20 -56.72
N PRO A 90 -1.66 -0.60 -56.78
CA PRO A 90 -2.14 -1.57 -55.77
C PRO A 90 -2.05 -3.04 -56.23
N ALA A 91 -2.15 -4.05 -55.34
CA ALA A 91 -2.69 -5.38 -55.70
C ALA A 91 -2.97 -6.34 -54.51
N LYS A 92 -4.20 -6.90 -54.52
CA LYS A 92 -4.68 -8.22 -54.02
C LYS A 92 -4.40 -8.58 -52.55
N GLY A 93 -5.40 -8.73 -51.67
CA GLY A 93 -6.50 -9.72 -51.65
C GLY A 93 -6.77 -10.02 -50.16
N LYS A 94 -7.86 -10.57 -49.64
CA LYS A 94 -9.02 -11.31 -50.13
C LYS A 94 -10.02 -11.30 -48.96
N LYS A 95 -11.31 -11.27 -49.27
CA LYS A 95 -12.46 -11.26 -48.35
C LYS A 95 -12.41 -12.37 -47.28
N ARG A 96 -12.85 -11.99 -46.07
CA ARG A 96 -13.71 -12.71 -45.10
C ARG A 96 -14.04 -14.18 -45.41
N LYS A 97 -13.80 -15.04 -44.42
CA LYS A 97 -14.84 -15.91 -43.83
C LYS A 97 -14.49 -16.19 -42.37
#